data_AF-A0A7Y7U3Q8-F1
#
_entry.id   AF-A0A7Y7U3Q8-F1
#
_cell.length_a   1.000
_cell.length_b   1.000
_cell.length_c   1.000
_cell.angle_alpha   90.00
_cell.angle_beta   90.00
_cell.angle_gamma   90.00
#
_symmetry.space_group_name_H-M   'P 1'
#
loop_
_entity.id
_entity.type
_entity.pdbx_description
1 polymer ?
#
loop_
_entity_poly.entity_id
_entity_poly.type
_entity_poly.pdbx_seq_one_letter_code
_entity_poly.pdbx_strand_id
1 'polypeptide(L)'
;MQVLDIISLSPQETLLVGYPTETLQPGPWELRRNGELVATVDVTGQAETEAGQKGKLAPPGVVMCRGQVDKKRFDFTRDEVTLVRAGQ
;
A
#
# COMPACT_ATOMS: atom_id res chain seq x y z
N MET A 1 1.60 4.98 5.52
CA MET A 1 0.24 4.51 5.11
C MET A 1 -0.04 3.15 5.73
N GLN A 2 -1.25 2.88 6.23
CA GLN A 2 -1.68 1.53 6.59
C GLN A 2 -2.17 0.79 5.35
N VAL A 3 -1.67 -0.44 5.12
CA VAL A 3 -2.05 -1.31 4.00
C VAL A 3 -3.06 -2.35 4.50
N LEU A 4 -4.19 -2.44 3.83
CA LEU A 4 -5.30 -3.33 4.13
C LEU A 4 -5.37 -4.53 3.19
N ASP A 5 -4.91 -4.36 1.96
CA ASP A 5 -4.84 -5.45 0.99
C ASP A 5 -3.75 -5.21 -0.05
N ILE A 6 -3.34 -6.32 -0.68
CA ILE A 6 -2.33 -6.35 -1.74
C ILE A 6 -2.89 -7.14 -2.92
N ILE A 7 -2.85 -6.55 -4.10
CA ILE A 7 -3.37 -7.14 -5.34
C ILE A 7 -2.22 -7.18 -6.35
N SER A 8 -1.69 -8.37 -6.60
CA SER A 8 -0.71 -8.58 -7.67
C SER A 8 -1.41 -8.59 -9.02
N LEU A 9 -1.14 -7.60 -9.87
CA LEU A 9 -1.68 -7.54 -11.23
C LEU A 9 -0.81 -8.34 -12.20
N SER A 10 0.51 -8.27 -12.02
CA SER A 10 1.51 -8.96 -12.83
C SER A 10 2.76 -9.25 -12.00
N PRO A 11 3.77 -9.96 -12.53
CA PRO A 11 5.05 -10.12 -11.84
C PRO A 11 5.78 -8.81 -11.54
N GLN A 12 5.41 -7.72 -12.22
CA GLN A 12 6.07 -6.41 -12.10
C GLN A 12 5.18 -5.35 -11.46
N GLU A 13 3.86 -5.55 -11.41
CA GLU A 13 2.90 -4.55 -10.95
C GLU A 13 2.05 -5.10 -9.81
N THR A 14 2.00 -4.32 -8.74
CA THR A 14 1.21 -4.60 -7.54
C THR A 14 0.43 -3.35 -7.15
N LEU A 15 -0.82 -3.54 -6.76
CA LEU A 15 -1.62 -2.51 -6.11
C LEU A 15 -1.63 -2.74 -4.60
N LEU A 16 -1.44 -1.65 -3.85
CA LEU A 16 -1.62 -1.63 -2.39
C LEU A 16 -2.89 -0.85 -2.07
N VAL A 17 -3.78 -1.45 -1.30
CA VAL A 17 -5.05 -0.83 -0.89
C VAL A 17 -4.91 -0.41 0.56
N GLY A 18 -5.31 0.80 0.91
CA GLY A 18 -5.34 1.21 2.31
C GLY A 18 -5.60 2.69 2.53
N TYR A 19 -5.21 3.22 3.69
CA TYR A 19 -5.48 4.61 4.05
C TYR A 19 -4.20 5.45 3.97
N PRO A 20 -3.95 6.14 2.85
CA PRO A 20 -2.86 7.09 2.76
C PRO A 20 -3.16 8.27 3.68
N THR A 21 -2.24 8.53 4.62
CA THR A 21 -2.29 9.68 5.53
C THR A 21 -1.76 10.95 4.88
N GLU A 22 -1.07 10.82 3.76
CA GLU A 22 -0.45 11.89 2.97
C GLU A 22 -0.42 11.49 1.49
N THR A 23 -0.17 12.46 0.61
CA THR A 23 0.06 12.20 -0.81
C THR A 23 1.33 11.39 -0.99
N LEU A 24 1.18 10.15 -1.45
CA LEU A 24 2.32 9.28 -1.74
C LEU A 24 3.14 9.85 -2.90
N GLN A 25 4.41 10.08 -2.65
CA GLN A 25 5.37 10.51 -3.66
C GLN A 25 5.89 9.30 -4.45
N PRO A 26 6.08 9.42 -5.78
CA PRO A 26 6.73 8.37 -6.55
C PRO A 26 8.14 8.06 -6.04
N GLY A 27 8.57 6.80 -6.23
CA GLY A 27 9.90 6.31 -5.85
C GLY A 27 9.86 5.15 -4.85
N PRO A 28 10.98 4.86 -4.16
CA PRO A 28 11.09 3.68 -3.32
C PRO A 28 10.35 3.84 -1.98
N TRP A 29 9.52 2.84 -1.67
CA TRP A 29 8.84 2.67 -0.40
C TRP A 29 9.09 1.29 0.18
N GLU A 30 9.11 1.23 1.49
CA GLU A 30 9.29 0.03 2.29
C GLU A 30 7.92 -0.49 2.72
N LEU A 31 7.63 -1.73 2.32
CA LEU A 31 6.53 -2.47 2.86
C LEU A 31 7.01 -3.19 4.12
N ARG A 32 6.40 -2.84 5.24
CA ARG A 32 6.71 -3.39 6.56
C ARG A 32 5.55 -4.19 7.10
N ARG A 33 5.87 -5.30 7.77
CA ARG A 33 4.91 -6.16 8.48
C ARG A 33 5.32 -6.19 9.95
N ASN A 34 4.45 -5.71 10.84
CA ASN A 34 4.75 -5.57 12.27
C ASN A 34 6.07 -4.80 12.52
N GLY A 35 6.35 -3.78 11.69
CA GLY A 35 7.58 -3.00 11.74
C GLY A 35 8.80 -3.61 11.03
N GLU A 36 8.75 -4.88 10.63
CA GLU A 36 9.82 -5.58 9.91
C GLU A 36 9.76 -5.28 8.40
N LEU A 37 10.87 -4.88 7.79
CA LEU A 37 10.97 -4.70 6.34
C LEU A 37 10.82 -6.05 5.63
N VAL A 38 9.77 -6.20 4.82
CA VAL A 38 9.49 -7.45 4.09
C VAL A 38 9.69 -7.33 2.59
N ALA A 39 9.52 -6.13 2.03
CA ALA A 39 9.76 -5.83 0.62
C ALA A 39 10.01 -4.33 0.40
N THR A 40 10.70 -4.00 -0.68
CA THR A 40 10.77 -2.62 -1.21
C THR A 40 9.99 -2.58 -2.52
N VAL A 41 9.12 -1.59 -2.65
CA VAL A 41 8.31 -1.36 -3.85
C VAL A 41 8.57 0.04 -4.38
N ASP A 42 8.49 0.23 -5.69
CA ASP A 42 8.60 1.54 -6.31
C ASP A 42 7.19 2.07 -6.58
N VAL A 43 6.73 3.03 -5.77
CA VAL A 43 5.44 3.67 -5.94
C VAL A 43 5.47 4.50 -7.21
N THR A 44 4.51 4.28 -8.10
CA THR A 44 4.38 5.02 -9.37
C THR A 44 3.27 6.06 -9.33
N GLY A 45 2.29 5.91 -8.43
CA GLY A 45 1.22 6.86 -8.24
C GLY A 45 0.11 6.34 -7.33
N GLN A 46 -0.87 7.21 -7.08
CA GLN A 46 -2.08 6.88 -6.31
C GLN A 46 -3.29 7.03 -7.23
N ALA A 47 -4.13 6.01 -7.28
CA ALA A 47 -5.44 6.09 -7.93
C ALA A 47 -6.46 6.63 -6.92
N GLU A 48 -7.21 7.64 -7.35
CA GLU A 48 -8.33 8.19 -6.57
C GLU A 48 -9.49 7.19 -6.61
N THR A 49 -9.88 6.67 -5.45
CA THR A 49 -11.16 5.98 -5.32
C THR A 49 -12.25 7.03 -5.14
N GLU A 50 -13.29 7.02 -5.98
CA GLU A 50 -14.38 7.99 -5.95
C GLU A 50 -14.86 8.24 -4.51
N ALA A 51 -14.69 9.48 -4.05
CA ALA A 51 -15.00 9.87 -2.68
C ALA A 51 -16.50 9.69 -2.41
N GLY A 52 -16.83 8.73 -1.56
CA GLY A 52 -18.20 8.46 -1.13
C GLY A 52 -18.84 9.68 -0.46
N GLN A 53 -20.11 9.90 -0.79
CA GLN A 53 -21.00 10.93 -0.23
C GLN A 53 -20.84 11.15 1.28
N LYS A 54 -20.91 12.44 1.67
CA LYS A 54 -21.01 12.99 3.04
C LYS A 54 -21.42 11.96 4.11
N GLY A 55 -20.50 11.68 5.05
CA GLY A 55 -20.81 11.07 6.35
C GLY A 55 -20.24 9.67 6.60
N LYS A 56 -19.49 9.08 5.66
CA LYS A 56 -18.80 7.79 5.85
C LYS A 56 -17.29 7.98 5.78
N LEU A 57 -16.54 7.15 6.51
CA LEU A 57 -15.08 7.05 6.45
C LEU A 57 -14.60 7.17 5.00
N ALA A 58 -13.55 7.97 4.77
CA ALA A 58 -12.96 8.10 3.44
C ALA A 58 -12.68 6.70 2.88
N PRO A 59 -13.00 6.42 1.60
CA PRO A 59 -12.70 5.12 1.02
C PRO A 59 -11.18 4.87 1.07
N PRO A 60 -10.73 3.61 1.19
CA PRO A 60 -9.32 3.30 1.09
C PRO A 60 -8.83 3.67 -0.31
N GLY A 61 -7.69 4.37 -0.37
CA GLY A 61 -7.00 4.66 -1.62
C GLY A 61 -6.28 3.45 -2.17
N VAL A 62 -6.01 3.48 -3.48
CA VAL A 62 -5.25 2.45 -4.18
C VAL A 62 -3.92 3.05 -4.63
N VAL A 63 -2.83 2.38 -4.32
CA VAL A 63 -1.47 2.81 -4.66
C VAL A 63 -0.90 1.85 -5.69
N MET A 64 -0.47 2.41 -6.82
CA MET A 64 0.18 1.65 -7.87
C MET A 64 1.68 1.56 -7.57
N CYS A 65 2.19 0.33 -7.57
CA CYS A 65 3.58 0.04 -7.29
C CYS A 65 4.18 -0.88 -8.34
N ARG A 66 5.45 -0.67 -8.64
CA ARG A 66 6.31 -1.63 -9.33
C ARG A 66 7.04 -2.49 -8.30
N GLY A 67 7.07 -3.78 -8.55
CA GLY A 67 7.69 -4.76 -7.68
C GLY A 67 6.73 -5.89 -7.31
N GLN A 68 7.31 -7.08 -7.14
CA GLN A 68 6.56 -8.25 -6.73
C GLN A 68 6.42 -8.26 -5.20
N VAL A 69 5.17 -8.33 -4.74
CA VAL A 69 4.87 -8.58 -3.33
C VAL A 69 4.11 -9.89 -3.21
N ASP A 70 4.66 -10.84 -2.46
CA ASP A 70 3.95 -12.07 -2.15
C ASP A 70 2.93 -11.83 -1.02
N LYS A 71 1.67 -11.63 -1.40
CA LYS A 71 0.53 -11.47 -0.48
C LYS A 71 0.46 -12.59 0.56
N LYS A 72 0.92 -13.81 0.27
CA LYS A 72 0.86 -14.95 1.21
C LYS A 72 1.75 -14.75 2.45
N ARG A 73 2.65 -13.77 2.44
CA ARG A 73 3.50 -13.42 3.59
C ARG A 73 2.77 -12.60 4.67
N PHE A 74 1.52 -12.21 4.41
CA PHE A 74 0.73 -11.32 5.26
C PHE A 74 -0.57 -11.97 5.70
N ASP A 75 -0.87 -11.88 6.99
CA ASP A 75 -2.19 -12.10 7.55
C ASP A 75 -2.77 -10.75 7.99
N PHE A 76 -3.52 -10.08 7.10
CA PHE A 76 -4.08 -8.74 7.37
C PHE A 76 -5.07 -8.69 8.54
N THR A 77 -5.45 -9.83 9.14
CA THR A 77 -6.26 -9.86 10.36
C THR A 77 -5.43 -9.76 11.64
N ARG A 78 -4.12 -10.05 11.56
CA ARG A 78 -3.20 -10.09 12.70
C ARG A 78 -2.00 -9.17 12.54
N ASP A 79 -1.54 -9.01 11.30
CA ASP A 79 -0.37 -8.23 10.96
C ASP A 79 -0.74 -6.77 10.77
N GLU A 80 0.04 -5.89 11.39
CA GLU A 80 0.08 -4.48 11.03
C GLU A 80 0.96 -4.32 9.79
N VAL A 81 0.34 -4.06 8.64
CA VAL A 81 1.05 -3.84 7.38
C VAL A 81 1.10 -2.34 7.08
N THR A 82 2.31 -1.82 6.94
CA THR A 82 2.55 -0.39 6.69
C THR A 82 3.43 -0.17 5.48
N LEU A 83 3.17 0.92 4.78
CA LEU A 83 3.99 1.43 3.70
C LEU A 83 4.63 2.74 4.17
N VAL A 84 5.96 2.77 4.21
CA VAL A 84 6.77 3.92 4.68
C VAL A 84 7.80 4.30 3.62
N ARG A 85 8.18 5.57 3.55
CA ARG A 85 9.15 6.02 2.55
C ARG A 85 10.52 5.45 2.88
N ALA A 86 11.22 4.91 1.88
CA ALA A 86 12.55 4.36 2.11
C ALA A 86 13.51 5.46 2.56
N GLY A 87 14.20 5.26 3.68
CA GLY A 87 15.13 6.22 4.26
C GLY A 87 14.56 7.22 5.27
N GLN A 88 13.38 6.95 5.85
CA GLN A 88 12.87 7.65 7.05
C GLN A 88 13.16 6.87 8.35
#